data_AF-A0AAV7UX58-F1
#
_entry.id   AF-A0AAV7UX58-F1
#
_cell.length_a   1.000
_cell.length_b   1.000
_cell.length_c   1.000
_cell.angle_alpha   90.00
_cell.angle_beta   90.00
_cell.angle_gamma   90.00
#
_symmetry.space_group_name_H-M   'P 1'
#
loop_
_entity.id
_entity.type
_entity.pdbx_description
1 polymer ?
#
loop_
_entity_poly.entity_id
_entity_poly.type
_entity_poly.pdbx_seq_one_letter_code
_entity_poly.pdbx_strand_id
1 'polypeptide(L)'
;MPGGKVTGKSSGKPSRQLLFSEALQLLRPASPAAGLNRLEQPPTMSDTEQTTTMDHILQEITAVSGSLEGMDTAITSLTTKTKSMRLDIAGFQSRVTGLEHRMSSLTELTFDPPLEFQRVHQLGPRRQYGTSRPRPIIACLLRHGQARKLLSAAQAHRPFRAESYEIRVMADYSKDTNERRKVFLALRQRLRQLEVKYCL
;
A
#
# COMPACT_ATOMS: atom_id res chain seq x y z
N MET A 1 -19.48 -5.72 63.78
CA MET A 1 -20.24 -5.49 65.03
C MET A 1 -19.96 -4.07 65.49
N PRO A 2 -20.92 -3.29 66.02
CA PRO A 2 -22.40 -3.38 66.05
C PRO A 2 -23.02 -2.17 65.28
N GLY A 3 -24.31 -2.11 64.93
CA GLY A 3 -25.47 -1.93 65.81
C GLY A 3 -25.69 -0.42 66.08
N GLY A 4 -26.87 0.18 66.00
CA GLY A 4 -28.20 -0.38 66.06
C GLY A 4 -29.29 0.63 65.69
N LYS A 5 -30.50 0.06 65.55
CA LYS A 5 -31.81 0.70 65.46
C LYS A 5 -32.14 1.49 66.74
N VAL A 6 -33.25 2.25 66.68
CA VAL A 6 -34.40 2.32 67.62
C VAL A 6 -35.00 3.73 67.50
N THR A 7 -36.05 3.98 66.71
CA THR A 7 -37.50 3.88 67.03
C THR A 7 -37.91 4.46 68.39
N GLY A 8 -38.65 5.56 68.36
CA GLY A 8 -39.39 6.09 69.52
C GLY A 8 -40.75 6.65 69.08
N LYS A 9 -41.80 5.87 69.30
CA LYS A 9 -43.21 6.27 69.26
C LYS A 9 -43.61 7.01 70.54
N SER A 10 -44.86 7.49 70.53
CA SER A 10 -45.71 7.87 71.67
C SER A 10 -45.67 9.37 71.98
N SER A 11 -46.74 10.03 72.43
CA SER A 11 -48.17 9.75 72.54
C SER A 11 -48.73 10.96 73.30
N GLY A 12 -50.03 11.22 73.18
CA GLY A 12 -50.75 11.91 74.25
C GLY A 12 -51.20 13.33 73.92
N LYS A 13 -52.46 13.42 73.50
CA LYS A 13 -53.32 14.59 73.76
C LYS A 13 -53.42 14.78 75.30
N PRO A 14 -53.78 15.98 75.77
CA PRO A 14 -55.20 16.14 76.09
C PRO A 14 -55.80 17.50 75.71
N SER A 15 -57.09 17.40 75.44
CA SER A 15 -58.17 18.37 75.41
C SER A 15 -58.01 19.62 76.28
N ARG A 16 -58.45 20.77 75.76
CA ARG A 16 -59.40 21.64 76.47
C ARG A 16 -60.18 22.51 75.48
N GLN A 17 -61.50 22.33 75.53
CA GLN A 17 -62.50 23.13 74.87
C GLN A 17 -62.47 24.56 75.41
N LEU A 18 -62.58 25.57 74.54
CA LEU A 18 -63.25 26.84 74.87
C LEU A 18 -63.86 27.43 73.58
N LEU A 19 -65.18 27.30 73.52
CA LEU A 19 -66.17 28.29 73.06
C LEU A 19 -66.02 28.90 71.66
N PHE A 20 -66.82 28.30 70.77
CA PHE A 20 -67.58 28.93 69.70
C PHE A 20 -68.09 30.34 70.08
N SER A 21 -68.26 31.17 69.03
CA SER A 21 -69.26 32.24 68.92
C SER A 21 -68.97 33.70 69.29
N GLU A 22 -67.72 34.19 69.40
CA GLU A 22 -67.54 35.61 69.79
C GLU A 22 -66.37 36.38 69.12
N ALA A 23 -66.04 36.09 67.85
CA ALA A 23 -65.14 36.98 67.08
C ALA A 23 -65.47 37.08 65.58
N LEU A 24 -66.60 36.53 65.13
CA LEU A 24 -67.11 36.74 63.76
C LEU A 24 -67.98 37.99 63.70
N GLN A 25 -67.42 39.17 63.95
CA GLN A 25 -68.18 40.41 63.68
C GLN A 25 -67.38 41.70 63.53
N LEU A 26 -66.09 41.65 63.22
CA LEU A 26 -65.37 42.86 62.80
C LEU A 26 -64.50 42.63 61.56
N LEU A 27 -65.08 43.06 60.45
CA LEU A 27 -64.43 43.68 59.29
C LEU A 27 -63.86 42.79 58.16
N ARG A 28 -64.73 42.63 57.14
CA ARG A 28 -64.51 42.65 55.68
C ARG A 28 -63.65 41.55 55.03
N PRO A 29 -64.21 40.84 54.03
CA PRO A 29 -63.42 40.06 53.08
C PRO A 29 -62.84 40.98 51.99
N ALA A 30 -61.52 40.95 51.81
CA ALA A 30 -60.87 41.37 50.58
C ALA A 30 -60.43 40.12 49.81
N SER A 31 -60.79 40.11 48.53
CA SER A 31 -60.64 39.05 47.51
C SER A 31 -59.32 38.25 47.55
N PRO A 32 -59.34 36.92 47.34
CA PRO A 32 -58.13 36.13 47.17
C PRO A 32 -57.67 36.18 45.70
N ALA A 33 -56.75 37.08 45.39
CA ALA A 33 -55.97 36.98 44.16
C ALA A 33 -54.93 35.86 44.33
N ALA A 34 -55.09 34.82 43.52
CA ALA A 34 -54.34 33.59 43.52
C ALA A 34 -52.81 33.79 43.45
N GLY A 35 -52.12 33.51 44.54
CA GLY A 35 -50.72 33.09 44.52
C GLY A 35 -50.66 31.60 44.19
N LEU A 36 -50.64 31.26 42.90
CA LEU A 36 -50.29 29.92 42.45
C LEU A 36 -48.77 29.83 42.33
N ASN A 37 -48.22 28.91 43.12
CA ASN A 37 -46.84 28.52 43.12
C ASN A 37 -46.35 28.20 41.71
N ARG A 38 -45.31 28.94 41.34
CA ARG A 38 -44.30 28.67 40.32
C ARG A 38 -43.79 27.23 40.44
N LEU A 39 -44.41 26.31 39.69
CA LEU A 39 -43.75 25.09 39.23
C LEU A 39 -42.76 25.54 38.15
N GLU A 40 -41.48 25.64 38.52
CA GLU A 40 -40.39 25.68 37.56
C GLU A 40 -40.46 24.39 36.72
N GLN A 41 -41.09 24.48 35.54
CA GLN A 41 -40.91 23.48 34.50
C GLN A 41 -39.43 23.53 34.07
N PRO A 42 -38.76 22.38 33.90
CA PRO A 42 -37.44 22.38 33.28
C PRO A 42 -37.54 22.98 31.87
N PRO A 43 -36.52 23.71 31.40
CA PRO A 43 -36.57 24.36 30.09
C PRO A 43 -36.82 23.30 29.01
N THR A 44 -37.99 23.36 28.37
CA THR A 44 -38.25 22.67 27.11
C THR A 44 -37.39 23.35 26.05
N MET A 45 -36.34 22.68 25.60
CA MET A 45 -35.61 23.09 24.40
C MET A 45 -36.62 23.25 23.26
N SER A 46 -36.59 24.40 22.59
CA SER A 46 -37.51 24.71 21.51
C SER A 46 -37.27 23.78 20.31
N ASP A 47 -38.35 23.38 19.63
CA ASP A 47 -38.30 22.48 18.45
C ASP A 47 -37.32 22.99 17.36
N THR A 48 -37.08 24.29 17.30
CA THR A 48 -36.11 24.93 16.40
C THR A 48 -34.65 24.56 16.70
N GLU A 49 -34.25 24.47 17.97
CA GLU A 49 -32.87 24.12 18.34
C GLU A 49 -32.60 22.62 18.10
N GLN A 50 -33.56 21.75 18.40
CA GLN A 50 -33.46 20.32 18.09
C GLN A 50 -33.35 20.06 16.59
N THR A 51 -34.11 20.81 15.78
CA THR A 51 -34.06 20.70 14.31
C THR A 51 -32.69 21.11 13.76
N THR A 52 -32.11 22.22 14.23
CA THR A 52 -30.77 22.66 13.80
C THR A 52 -29.65 21.69 14.18
N THR A 53 -29.78 21.02 15.32
CA THR A 53 -28.80 20.03 15.77
C THR A 53 -28.87 18.77 14.91
N MET A 54 -30.07 18.35 14.53
CA MET A 54 -30.29 17.22 13.62
C MET A 54 -29.73 17.51 12.22
N ASP A 55 -29.96 18.71 11.67
CA ASP A 55 -29.47 19.10 10.35
C ASP A 55 -27.93 19.09 10.28
N HIS A 56 -27.25 19.56 11.33
CA HIS A 56 -25.79 19.49 11.42
C HIS A 56 -25.29 18.05 11.44
N ILE A 57 -25.93 17.16 12.21
CA ILE A 57 -25.58 15.74 12.28
C ILE A 57 -25.75 15.08 10.90
N LEU A 58 -26.86 15.37 10.20
CA LEU A 58 -27.09 14.85 8.85
C LEU A 58 -26.06 15.35 7.84
N GLN A 59 -25.61 16.61 7.97
CA GLN A 59 -24.57 17.17 7.13
C GLN A 59 -23.20 16.50 7.35
N GLU A 60 -22.83 16.24 8.61
CA GLU A 60 -21.61 15.49 8.94
C GLU A 60 -21.68 14.04 8.44
N ILE A 61 -22.80 13.36 8.64
CA ILE A 61 -23.00 11.98 8.13
C ILE A 61 -22.85 11.95 6.60
N THR A 62 -23.37 12.96 5.89
CA THR A 62 -23.24 13.06 4.44
C THR A 62 -21.78 13.25 4.03
N ALA A 63 -21.05 14.14 4.71
CA ALA A 63 -19.63 14.38 4.44
C ALA A 63 -18.78 13.12 4.71
N VAL A 64 -19.02 12.43 5.83
CA VAL A 64 -18.34 11.19 6.19
C VAL A 64 -18.64 10.08 5.17
N SER A 65 -19.90 9.97 4.74
CA SER A 65 -20.30 8.98 3.72
C SER A 65 -19.60 9.22 2.39
N GLY A 66 -19.53 10.48 1.93
CA GLY A 66 -18.79 10.82 0.71
C GLY A 66 -17.29 10.53 0.82
N SER A 67 -16.69 10.76 1.99
CA SER A 67 -15.29 10.38 2.23
C SER A 67 -15.09 8.87 2.23
N LEU A 68 -16.02 8.09 2.79
CA LEU A 68 -16.00 6.63 2.78
C LEU A 68 -16.07 6.07 1.36
N GLU A 69 -16.95 6.59 0.52
CA GLU A 69 -17.03 6.22 -0.91
C GLU A 69 -15.72 6.56 -1.65
N GLY A 70 -15.17 7.76 -1.40
CA GLY A 70 -13.88 8.16 -1.95
C GLY A 70 -12.75 7.21 -1.55
N MET A 71 -12.71 6.77 -0.29
CA MET A 71 -11.75 5.78 0.18
C MET A 71 -11.95 4.42 -0.48
N ASP A 72 -13.19 3.97 -0.67
CA ASP A 72 -13.50 2.66 -1.24
C ASP A 72 -13.06 2.57 -2.72
N THR A 73 -13.24 3.66 -3.48
CA THR A 73 -12.71 3.76 -4.85
C THR A 73 -11.18 3.73 -4.87
N ALA A 74 -10.51 4.42 -3.94
CA ALA A 74 -9.05 4.42 -3.84
C ALA A 74 -8.50 3.03 -3.46
N ILE A 75 -9.14 2.34 -2.51
CA ILE A 75 -8.79 0.96 -2.10
C ILE A 75 -8.95 0.00 -3.27
N THR A 76 -10.03 0.13 -4.05
CA THR A 76 -10.26 -0.69 -5.24
C THR A 76 -9.16 -0.48 -6.29
N SER A 77 -8.78 0.77 -6.54
CA SER A 77 -7.69 1.11 -7.45
C SER A 77 -6.32 0.57 -6.99
N LEU A 78 -6.01 0.70 -5.70
CA LEU A 78 -4.78 0.14 -5.13
C LEU A 78 -4.76 -1.40 -5.18
N THR A 79 -5.91 -2.03 -4.97
CA THR A 79 -6.06 -3.49 -5.03
C THR A 79 -5.79 -4.01 -6.44
N THR A 80 -6.34 -3.35 -7.47
CA THR A 80 -6.08 -3.73 -8.87
C THR A 80 -4.60 -3.54 -9.24
N LYS A 81 -4.00 -2.42 -8.85
CA LYS A 81 -2.57 -2.16 -9.06
C LYS A 81 -1.68 -3.21 -8.39
N THR A 82 -1.99 -3.58 -7.14
CA THR A 82 -1.26 -4.60 -6.39
C THR A 82 -1.36 -5.97 -7.05
N LYS A 83 -2.54 -6.34 -7.57
CA LYS A 83 -2.72 -7.57 -8.34
C LYS A 83 -1.86 -7.57 -9.61
N SER A 84 -1.86 -6.47 -10.37
CA SER A 84 -1.00 -6.33 -11.56
C SER A 84 0.48 -6.47 -11.22
N MET A 85 0.94 -5.76 -10.19
CA MET A 85 2.34 -5.84 -9.75
C MET A 85 2.74 -7.26 -9.33
N ARG A 86 1.86 -8.01 -8.66
CA ARG A 86 2.12 -9.42 -8.32
C ARG A 86 2.28 -10.29 -9.56
N LEU A 87 1.46 -10.08 -10.59
CA LEU A 87 1.60 -10.79 -11.87
C LEU A 87 2.93 -10.45 -12.56
N ASP A 88 3.33 -9.17 -12.54
CA ASP A 88 4.61 -8.73 -13.11
C ASP A 88 5.81 -9.34 -12.38
N ILE A 89 5.77 -9.39 -11.04
CA ILE A 89 6.80 -10.01 -10.20
C ILE A 89 6.90 -11.50 -10.50
N ALA A 90 5.78 -12.22 -10.56
CA ALA A 90 5.78 -13.64 -10.90
C ALA A 90 6.37 -13.89 -12.31
N GLY A 91 6.00 -13.05 -13.28
CA GLY A 91 6.57 -13.10 -14.63
C GLY A 91 8.07 -12.79 -14.66
N PHE A 92 8.54 -11.87 -13.82
CA PHE A 92 9.97 -11.57 -13.68
C PHE A 92 10.73 -12.74 -13.04
N GLN A 93 10.20 -13.32 -11.97
CA GLN A 93 10.80 -14.46 -11.29
C GLN A 93 10.98 -15.64 -12.25
N SER A 94 9.93 -16.03 -12.99
CA SER A 94 10.02 -17.10 -13.99
C SER A 94 11.12 -16.85 -15.05
N ARG A 95 11.29 -15.59 -15.47
CA ARG A 95 12.33 -15.21 -16.43
C ARG A 95 13.75 -15.27 -15.85
N VAL A 96 13.91 -14.90 -14.58
CA VAL A 96 15.19 -15.00 -13.87
C VAL A 96 15.59 -16.46 -13.71
N THR A 97 14.69 -17.31 -13.23
CA THR A 97 14.97 -18.73 -13.05
C THR A 97 15.30 -19.42 -14.39
N GLY A 98 14.56 -19.09 -15.46
CA GLY A 98 14.85 -19.60 -16.80
C GLY A 98 16.19 -19.10 -17.36
N LEU A 99 16.63 -17.90 -16.99
CA LEU A 99 17.94 -17.40 -17.36
C LEU A 99 19.05 -18.06 -16.55
N GLU A 100 18.87 -18.23 -15.25
CA GLU A 100 19.80 -18.92 -14.36
C GLU A 100 20.03 -20.36 -14.81
N HIS A 101 18.97 -21.09 -15.17
CA HIS A 101 19.09 -22.45 -15.70
C HIS A 101 19.84 -22.46 -17.04
N ARG A 102 19.50 -21.55 -17.96
CA ARG A 102 20.22 -21.42 -19.23
C ARG A 102 21.67 -21.05 -19.00
N MET A 103 21.98 -20.18 -18.05
CA MET A 103 23.36 -19.79 -17.72
C MET A 103 24.13 -20.86 -16.96
N SER A 104 23.47 -21.71 -16.18
CA SER A 104 24.09 -22.86 -15.52
C SER A 104 24.37 -24.00 -16.51
N SER A 105 23.47 -24.21 -17.49
CA SER A 105 23.72 -25.12 -18.61
C SER A 105 24.84 -24.64 -19.54
N LEU A 106 25.19 -23.36 -19.43
CA LEU A 106 26.25 -22.70 -20.18
C LEU A 106 27.62 -22.83 -19.50
N THR A 107 27.74 -23.47 -18.34
CA THR A 107 28.99 -23.50 -17.57
C THR A 107 29.57 -24.90 -17.38
N GLU A 108 30.49 -25.29 -18.26
CA GLU A 108 31.77 -25.90 -17.81
C GLU A 108 32.65 -24.85 -17.08
N LEU A 109 32.25 -23.58 -17.12
CA LEU A 109 32.86 -22.45 -16.44
C LEU A 109 32.29 -22.26 -15.03
N THR A 110 32.85 -22.95 -14.05
CA THR A 110 32.60 -22.66 -12.63
C THR A 110 33.04 -21.24 -12.29
N PHE A 111 32.07 -20.37 -12.00
CA PHE A 111 32.33 -19.05 -11.41
C PHE A 111 32.22 -19.17 -9.89
N ASP A 112 33.32 -18.93 -9.19
CA ASP A 112 33.36 -18.79 -7.74
C ASP A 112 33.78 -17.35 -7.37
N PRO A 113 32.91 -16.52 -6.77
CA PRO A 113 31.50 -16.80 -6.46
C PRO A 113 30.62 -16.88 -7.72
N PRO A 114 29.39 -17.42 -7.60
CA PRO A 114 28.41 -17.49 -8.70
C PRO A 114 28.16 -16.13 -9.37
N LEU A 115 27.65 -16.17 -10.61
CA LEU A 115 27.30 -14.96 -11.34
C LEU A 115 26.12 -14.26 -10.68
N GLU A 116 26.35 -13.06 -10.19
CA GLU A 116 25.32 -12.21 -9.60
C GLU A 116 24.90 -11.14 -10.62
N PHE A 117 23.60 -10.99 -10.84
CA PHE A 117 23.05 -10.03 -11.78
C PHE A 117 22.47 -8.82 -11.05
N GLN A 118 22.89 -7.63 -11.45
CA GLN A 118 22.23 -6.40 -11.04
C GLN A 118 20.94 -6.18 -11.85
N ARG A 119 20.96 -6.51 -13.15
CA ARG A 119 19.82 -6.29 -14.04
C ARG A 119 19.86 -7.24 -15.22
N VAL A 120 18.70 -7.79 -15.60
CA VAL A 120 18.57 -8.60 -16.81
C VAL A 120 17.29 -8.23 -17.55
N HIS A 121 17.40 -7.96 -18.85
CA HIS A 121 16.25 -7.61 -19.67
C HIS A 121 16.46 -7.98 -21.15
N GLN A 122 15.35 -8.05 -21.90
CA GLN A 122 15.36 -8.31 -23.34
C GLN A 122 15.22 -6.99 -24.10
N LEU A 123 15.96 -6.87 -25.20
CA LEU A 123 15.89 -5.70 -26.09
C LEU A 123 14.70 -5.80 -27.06
N GLY A 124 13.99 -4.70 -27.23
CA GLY A 124 12.92 -4.53 -28.22
C GLY A 124 11.53 -4.99 -27.77
N PRO A 125 10.49 -4.74 -28.60
CA PRO A 125 9.09 -5.01 -28.25
C PRO A 125 8.83 -6.51 -28.06
N ARG A 126 7.78 -6.85 -27.30
CA ARG A 126 7.35 -8.24 -27.09
C ARG A 126 6.96 -8.87 -28.43
N ARG A 127 7.53 -10.03 -28.73
CA ARG A 127 7.24 -10.80 -29.95
C ARG A 127 6.44 -12.04 -29.60
N GLN A 128 5.66 -12.51 -30.57
CA GLN A 128 4.96 -13.79 -30.47
C GLN A 128 5.98 -14.94 -30.41
N TYR A 129 5.64 -15.96 -29.63
CA TYR A 129 6.50 -17.12 -29.40
C TYR A 129 6.53 -18.03 -30.64
N GLY A 130 7.70 -18.60 -30.95
CA GLY A 130 7.85 -19.64 -31.99
C GLY A 130 8.09 -19.16 -33.43
N THR A 131 7.64 -17.96 -33.81
CA THR A 131 7.79 -17.45 -35.20
C THR A 131 8.90 -16.43 -35.39
N SER A 132 9.38 -15.81 -34.30
CA SER A 132 10.34 -14.70 -34.35
C SER A 132 11.74 -15.10 -33.90
N ARG A 133 12.76 -14.50 -34.51
CA ARG A 133 14.15 -14.61 -34.02
C ARG A 133 14.22 -14.22 -32.52
N PRO A 134 14.89 -15.00 -31.66
CA PRO A 134 15.03 -14.70 -30.24
C PRO A 134 15.58 -13.29 -30.01
N ARG A 135 15.02 -12.60 -29.01
CA ARG A 135 15.47 -11.24 -28.66
C ARG A 135 16.82 -11.30 -27.94
N PRO A 136 17.76 -10.38 -28.25
CA PRO A 136 18.97 -10.23 -27.46
C PRO A 136 18.63 -9.96 -25.99
N ILE A 137 19.42 -10.54 -25.09
CA ILE A 137 19.33 -10.32 -23.65
C ILE A 137 20.52 -9.46 -23.25
N ILE A 138 20.25 -8.38 -22.52
CA ILE A 138 21.27 -7.58 -21.85
C ILE A 138 21.27 -7.98 -20.37
N ALA A 139 22.44 -8.38 -19.89
CA ALA A 139 22.68 -8.70 -18.49
C ALA A 139 23.79 -7.79 -17.94
N CYS A 140 23.45 -7.02 -16.90
CA CYS A 140 24.41 -6.27 -16.10
C CYS A 140 24.80 -7.13 -14.90
N LEU A 141 26.07 -7.51 -14.84
CA LEU A 141 26.62 -8.27 -13.72
C LEU A 141 26.91 -7.33 -12.56
N LEU A 142 26.60 -7.77 -11.34
CA LEU A 142 26.87 -7.01 -10.12
C LEU A 142 28.37 -6.79 -9.93
N ARG A 143 29.18 -7.81 -10.27
CA ARG A 143 30.65 -7.77 -10.18
C ARG A 143 31.26 -7.53 -11.55
N HIS A 144 31.79 -6.33 -11.78
CA HIS A 144 32.41 -5.97 -13.07
C HIS A 144 33.53 -6.93 -13.50
N GLY A 145 34.29 -7.49 -12.54
CA GLY A 145 35.34 -8.48 -12.82
C GLY A 145 34.81 -9.78 -13.45
N GLN A 146 33.59 -10.22 -13.10
CA GLN A 146 32.98 -11.42 -13.66
C GLN A 146 32.62 -11.22 -15.14
N ALA A 147 32.24 -10.01 -15.56
CA ALA A 147 31.92 -9.71 -16.96
C ALA A 147 33.12 -9.96 -17.89
N ARG A 148 34.33 -9.53 -17.48
CA ARG A 148 35.56 -9.78 -18.26
C ARG A 148 35.90 -11.26 -18.33
N LYS A 149 35.80 -11.99 -17.21
CA LYS A 149 36.03 -13.44 -17.17
C LYS A 149 35.05 -14.17 -18.09
N LEU A 150 33.76 -13.83 -18.02
CA LEU A 150 32.71 -14.40 -18.88
C LEU A 150 32.98 -14.12 -20.36
N LEU A 151 33.35 -12.89 -20.72
CA LEU A 151 33.66 -12.53 -22.11
C LEU A 151 34.91 -13.24 -22.63
N SER A 152 35.95 -13.35 -21.81
CA SER A 152 37.18 -14.08 -22.17
C SER A 152 36.87 -15.56 -22.40
N ALA A 153 36.13 -16.17 -21.49
CA ALA A 153 35.74 -17.56 -21.59
C ALA A 153 34.82 -17.84 -22.79
N ALA A 154 33.83 -16.98 -23.03
CA ALA A 154 32.93 -17.11 -24.18
C ALA A 154 33.63 -16.87 -25.52
N GLN A 155 34.78 -16.18 -25.54
CA GLN A 155 35.62 -16.06 -26.74
C GLN A 155 36.49 -17.30 -26.96
N ALA A 156 37.01 -17.89 -25.89
CA ALA A 156 37.81 -19.12 -25.94
C ALA A 156 36.98 -20.34 -26.38
N HIS A 157 35.76 -20.49 -25.85
CA HIS A 157 34.91 -21.66 -26.04
C HIS A 157 33.84 -21.50 -27.14
N ARG A 158 34.18 -20.91 -28.29
CA ARG A 158 33.24 -20.80 -29.43
C ARG A 158 33.22 -22.10 -30.25
N PRO A 159 32.03 -22.60 -30.68
CA PRO A 159 30.68 -22.07 -30.45
C PRO A 159 30.09 -22.53 -29.11
N PHE A 160 29.37 -21.63 -28.46
CA PHE A 160 28.76 -21.86 -27.15
C PHE A 160 27.31 -22.32 -27.33
N ARG A 161 26.98 -23.54 -26.89
CA ARG A 161 25.66 -24.16 -27.12
C ARG A 161 24.91 -24.33 -25.81
N ALA A 162 23.65 -23.92 -25.78
CA ALA A 162 22.69 -24.30 -24.74
C ALA A 162 21.51 -25.00 -25.41
N GLU A 163 21.18 -26.20 -24.93
CA GLU A 163 20.10 -27.02 -25.49
C GLU A 163 20.26 -27.18 -27.02
N SER A 164 19.38 -26.60 -27.82
CA SER A 164 19.38 -26.62 -29.28
C SER A 164 19.88 -25.31 -29.93
N TYR A 165 20.31 -24.33 -29.14
CA TYR A 165 20.67 -23.00 -29.62
C TYR A 165 22.18 -22.71 -29.49
N GLU A 166 22.77 -22.15 -30.54
CA GLU A 166 24.07 -21.47 -30.43
C GLU A 166 23.87 -20.08 -29.82
N ILE A 167 24.47 -19.88 -28.65
CA ILE A 167 24.44 -18.62 -27.92
C ILE A 167 25.75 -17.89 -28.18
N ARG A 168 25.66 -16.59 -28.47
CA ARG A 168 26.85 -15.73 -28.58
C ARG A 168 26.83 -14.68 -27.51
N VAL A 169 27.83 -14.70 -26.64
CA VAL A 169 28.07 -13.66 -25.65
C VAL A 169 28.98 -12.59 -26.26
N MET A 170 28.58 -11.33 -26.15
CA MET A 170 29.31 -10.18 -26.65
C MET A 170 29.22 -9.05 -25.63
N ALA A 171 30.26 -8.22 -25.57
CA ALA A 171 30.20 -7.01 -24.76
C ALA A 171 29.21 -6.01 -25.38
N ASP A 172 28.48 -5.31 -24.53
CA ASP A 172 27.61 -4.21 -24.94
C ASP A 172 28.45 -2.94 -25.04
N TYR A 173 28.49 -2.36 -26.24
CA TYR A 173 29.25 -1.15 -26.53
C TYR A 173 28.30 -0.07 -27.00
N SER A 174 28.65 1.19 -26.72
CA SER A 174 27.93 2.32 -27.30
C SER A 174 27.96 2.25 -28.83
N LYS A 175 27.01 2.94 -29.47
CA LYS A 175 26.92 3.01 -30.93
C LYS A 175 28.24 3.47 -31.55
N ASP A 176 28.82 4.55 -31.04
CA ASP A 176 30.07 5.12 -31.55
C ASP A 176 31.25 4.15 -31.41
N THR A 177 31.37 3.46 -30.27
CA THR A 177 32.41 2.45 -30.08
C THR A 177 32.23 1.28 -31.04
N ASN A 178 31.00 0.83 -31.27
CA ASN A 178 30.71 -0.20 -32.26
C ASN A 178 31.03 0.24 -33.69
N GLU A 179 30.71 1.47 -34.06
CA GLU A 179 31.04 2.04 -35.37
C GLU A 179 32.55 2.15 -35.59
N ARG A 180 33.30 2.66 -34.60
CA ARG A 180 34.77 2.68 -34.64
C ARG A 180 35.34 1.27 -34.81
N ARG A 181 34.80 0.28 -34.10
CA ARG A 181 35.23 -1.13 -34.24
C ARG A 181 34.92 -1.73 -35.61
N LYS A 182 33.83 -1.30 -36.27
CA LYS A 182 33.49 -1.77 -37.61
C LYS A 182 34.54 -1.36 -38.65
N VAL A 183 35.12 -0.17 -38.51
CA VAL A 183 36.20 0.31 -39.40
C VAL A 183 37.38 -0.66 -39.42
N PHE A 184 37.70 -1.26 -38.27
CA PHE A 184 38.80 -2.23 -38.15
C PHE A 184 38.46 -3.65 -38.62
N LEU A 185 37.24 -3.93 -39.10
CA LEU A 185 36.86 -5.29 -39.50
C LEU A 185 37.68 -5.82 -40.67
N ALA A 186 37.93 -4.99 -41.69
CA ALA A 186 38.73 -5.40 -42.85
C ALA A 186 40.18 -5.68 -42.46
N LEU A 187 40.79 -4.78 -41.67
CA LEU A 187 42.14 -4.98 -41.13
C LEU A 187 42.21 -6.26 -40.28
N ARG A 188 41.20 -6.49 -39.44
CA ARG A 188 41.11 -7.67 -38.58
C ARG A 188 41.00 -8.99 -39.36
N GLN A 189 40.30 -8.98 -40.49
CA GLN A 189 40.23 -10.14 -41.37
C GLN A 189 41.60 -10.43 -41.99
N ARG A 190 42.29 -9.38 -42.44
CA ARG A 190 43.63 -9.51 -43.04
C ARG A 190 44.68 -9.97 -42.02
N LEU A 191 44.68 -9.41 -40.81
CA LEU A 191 45.58 -9.87 -39.73
C LEU A 191 45.32 -11.34 -39.35
N ARG A 192 44.06 -11.80 -39.39
CA ARG A 192 43.74 -13.23 -39.19
C ARG A 192 44.26 -14.11 -40.31
N GLN A 193 44.17 -13.67 -41.57
CA GLN A 193 44.72 -14.40 -42.71
C GLN A 193 46.25 -14.52 -42.64
N LEU A 194 46.90 -13.52 -42.05
CA LEU A 194 48.35 -13.49 -41.83
C LEU A 194 48.77 -14.14 -40.50
N GLU A 195 47.84 -14.73 -39.74
CA GLU A 195 48.07 -15.34 -38.43
C GLU A 195 48.75 -14.41 -37.38
N VAL A 196 48.65 -13.10 -37.59
CA VAL A 196 49.21 -12.10 -36.66
C VAL A 196 48.26 -11.94 -35.48
N LYS A 197 48.78 -12.10 -34.26
CA LYS A 197 48.03 -11.81 -33.03
C LYS A 197 47.76 -10.31 -32.91
N TYR A 198 46.53 -9.93 -32.59
CA TYR A 198 46.13 -8.53 -32.37
C TYR A 198 45.15 -8.41 -31.21
N CYS A 199 45.10 -7.24 -30.59
CA CYS A 199 44.11 -6.85 -29.58
C CYS A 199 43.45 -5.51 -29.97
N LEU A 200 42.17 -5.33 -29.60
CA LEU A 200 41.35 -4.13 -29.88
C LEU A 200 40.52 -3.73 -28.65
#